data_AF-A0A6H2H3Z9-F1
#
_entry.id   AF-A0A6H2H3Z9-F1
#
_cell.length_a   1.000
_cell.length_b   1.000
_cell.length_c   1.000
_cell.angle_alpha   90.00
_cell.angle_beta   90.00
_cell.angle_gamma   90.00
#
_symmetry.space_group_name_H-M   'P 1'
#
loop_
_entity.id
_entity.type
_entity.pdbx_description
1 polymer ?
#
loop_
_entity_poly.entity_id
_entity_poly.type
_entity_poly.pdbx_seq_one_letter_code
_entity_poly.pdbx_strand_id
1 'polypeptide(L)'
;MKKRMVYSMVLLFSIFLMGITISSSAAPSTYVHGIFSQKPLYVLDGTTGNMLTATSGNAIASWTENPLASGNQAFFNAISEVGPDRFEFRLVSLGSTTADQIFGKFDIYKNNVKVASAIPGTVYGLSQPVGSYFKFYSSTNTWHVSGYITDRLDY
;
A
#
# COMPACT_ATOMS: atom_id res chain seq x y z
N MET A 1 -52.41 10.61 -42.61
CA MET A 1 -52.11 10.66 -41.14
C MET A 1 -51.14 9.58 -40.66
N LYS A 2 -51.21 8.33 -41.16
CA LYS A 2 -50.35 7.21 -40.67
C LYS A 2 -48.83 7.41 -40.82
N LYS A 3 -48.34 7.98 -41.92
CA LYS A 3 -46.88 8.16 -42.15
C LYS A 3 -46.21 9.13 -41.16
N ARG A 4 -46.87 10.24 -40.82
CA ARG A 4 -46.35 11.23 -39.85
C ARG A 4 -46.18 10.64 -38.45
N MET A 5 -47.10 9.79 -38.01
CA MET A 5 -47.04 9.12 -36.71
C MET A 5 -45.89 8.12 -36.62
N VAL A 6 -45.60 7.40 -37.71
CA VAL A 6 -44.45 6.48 -37.79
C VAL A 6 -43.13 7.23 -37.69
N TYR A 7 -42.96 8.35 -38.40
CA TYR A 7 -41.73 9.15 -38.30
C TYR A 7 -41.51 9.72 -36.90
N SER A 8 -42.57 10.16 -36.21
CA SER A 8 -42.47 10.64 -34.83
C SER A 8 -42.10 9.53 -33.85
N MET A 9 -42.63 8.31 -34.00
CA MET A 9 -42.25 7.17 -33.16
C MET A 9 -40.81 6.74 -33.39
N VAL A 10 -40.34 6.71 -34.64
CA VAL A 10 -38.95 6.36 -34.97
C VAL A 10 -37.99 7.40 -34.37
N LEU A 11 -38.30 8.69 -34.49
CA LEU A 11 -37.47 9.75 -33.93
C LEU A 11 -37.38 9.68 -32.40
N LEU A 12 -38.51 9.45 -31.72
CA LEU A 12 -38.56 9.27 -30.26
C LEU A 12 -37.76 8.04 -29.82
N PHE A 13 -37.83 6.95 -30.58
CA PHE A 13 -37.07 5.74 -30.30
C PHE A 13 -35.55 5.95 -30.51
N SER A 14 -35.15 6.70 -31.54
CA SER A 14 -33.75 7.06 -31.78
C SER A 14 -33.18 7.97 -30.69
N ILE A 15 -33.96 8.93 -30.18
CA ILE A 15 -33.54 9.80 -29.07
C ILE A 15 -33.42 9.00 -27.76
N PHE A 16 -34.33 8.06 -27.52
CA PHE A 16 -34.28 7.17 -26.37
C PHE A 16 -33.06 6.24 -26.40
N LEU A 17 -32.70 5.70 -27.58
CA LEU A 17 -31.49 4.90 -27.80
C LEU A 17 -30.20 5.69 -27.59
N MET A 18 -30.16 6.96 -27.99
CA MET A 18 -29.00 7.82 -27.77
C MET A 18 -28.78 8.14 -26.28
N GLY A 19 -29.86 8.28 -25.49
CA GLY A 19 -29.78 8.57 -24.05
C GLY A 19 -29.18 7.45 -23.18
N ILE A 20 -29.12 6.21 -23.68
CA ILE A 20 -28.62 5.05 -22.92
C ILE A 20 -27.10 4.86 -23.09
N THR A 21 -26.45 5.60 -23.99
CA THR A 21 -25.02 5.39 -24.32
C THR A 21 -24.03 6.22 -23.51
N ILE A 22 -24.50 7.11 -22.63
CA ILE A 22 -23.64 7.81 -21.67
C ILE A 22 -23.48 6.93 -20.43
N SER A 23 -22.94 5.73 -20.62
CA SER A 23 -22.43 4.93 -19.50
C SER A 23 -21.29 5.73 -18.90
N SER A 24 -21.51 6.24 -17.70
CA SER A 24 -20.50 6.86 -16.85
C SER A 24 -19.22 6.04 -16.93
N SER A 25 -18.13 6.66 -17.41
CA SER A 25 -16.79 6.15 -17.10
C SER A 25 -16.70 6.17 -15.59
N ALA A 26 -16.87 5.02 -14.94
CA ALA A 26 -16.53 4.87 -13.54
C ALA A 26 -15.09 5.40 -13.40
N ALA A 27 -14.88 6.36 -12.50
CA ALA A 27 -13.52 6.74 -12.16
C ALA A 27 -12.77 5.44 -11.83
N PRO A 28 -11.55 5.23 -12.37
CA PRO A 28 -10.77 4.08 -11.97
C PRO A 28 -10.69 4.09 -10.43
N SER A 29 -11.15 3.00 -9.82
CA SER A 29 -10.89 2.76 -8.40
C SER A 29 -9.38 2.87 -8.21
N THR A 30 -8.92 3.63 -7.21
CA THR A 30 -7.50 3.76 -6.92
C THR A 30 -7.01 2.40 -6.43
N TYR A 31 -6.45 1.60 -7.33
CA TYR A 31 -5.99 0.25 -7.03
C TYR A 31 -4.54 0.23 -6.61
N VAL A 32 -3.78 1.29 -6.87
CA VAL A 32 -2.38 1.38 -6.50
C VAL A 32 -2.21 2.48 -5.47
N HIS A 33 -1.50 2.13 -4.41
CA HIS A 33 -1.20 3.03 -3.31
C HIS A 33 0.31 3.14 -3.15
N GLY A 34 0.73 4.30 -2.66
CA GLY A 34 2.09 4.60 -2.27
C GLY A 34 2.08 5.47 -1.03
N ILE A 35 2.82 5.09 -0.01
CA ILE A 35 3.12 5.95 1.14
C ILE A 35 4.62 6.16 1.25
N PHE A 36 4.98 7.36 1.69
CA PHE A 36 6.35 7.71 2.03
C PHE A 36 6.39 8.15 3.49
N SER A 37 7.54 7.90 4.12
CA SER A 37 7.82 8.36 5.47
C SER A 37 9.23 8.92 5.53
N GLN A 38 9.36 10.13 6.05
CA GLN A 38 10.64 10.71 6.49
C GLN A 38 10.67 10.94 8.01
N LYS A 39 9.78 10.27 8.76
CA LYS A 39 9.61 10.43 10.21
C LYS A 39 9.49 9.06 10.87
N PRO A 40 10.60 8.33 11.05
CA PRO A 40 10.57 7.06 11.75
C PRO A 40 10.23 7.28 13.23
N LEU A 41 9.72 6.23 13.87
CA LEU A 41 9.27 6.25 15.26
C LEU A 41 10.10 5.29 16.11
N TYR A 42 9.93 4.00 15.85
CA TYR A 42 10.50 2.96 16.70
C TYR A 42 11.00 1.78 15.90
N VAL A 43 11.97 1.07 16.46
CA VAL A 43 12.45 -0.24 16.03
C VAL A 43 12.45 -1.20 17.21
N LEU A 44 11.84 -2.38 17.08
CA LEU A 44 12.09 -3.49 18.00
C LEU A 44 13.22 -4.34 17.40
N ASP A 45 14.37 -4.36 18.08
CA ASP A 45 15.51 -5.17 17.67
C ASP A 45 15.27 -6.63 18.10
N GLY A 46 15.00 -7.51 17.15
CA GLY A 46 14.75 -8.92 17.44
C GLY A 46 15.97 -9.73 17.85
N THR A 47 17.18 -9.15 17.80
CA THR A 47 18.39 -9.78 18.35
C THR A 47 18.55 -9.50 19.85
N THR A 48 18.15 -8.32 20.32
CA THR A 48 18.32 -7.93 21.74
C THR A 48 17.01 -7.87 22.52
N GLY A 49 15.86 -7.83 21.84
CA GLY A 49 14.54 -7.63 22.43
C GLY A 49 14.23 -6.18 22.84
N ASN A 50 15.07 -5.21 22.45
CA ASN A 50 14.91 -3.82 22.89
C ASN A 50 14.01 -3.02 21.95
N MET A 51 13.09 -2.25 22.52
CA MET A 51 12.35 -1.22 21.80
C MET A 51 13.19 0.06 21.78
N LEU A 52 13.56 0.48 20.59
CA LEU A 52 14.51 1.57 20.35
C LEU A 52 13.81 2.73 19.63
N THR A 53 14.16 3.95 20.00
CA THR A 53 13.62 5.16 19.35
C THR A 53 14.51 5.52 18.17
N ALA A 54 13.91 5.63 16.98
CA ALA A 54 14.63 6.03 15.77
C ALA A 54 14.85 7.54 15.76
N THR A 55 16.04 7.98 15.32
CA THR A 55 16.42 9.40 15.26
C THR A 55 16.25 9.98 13.86
N SER A 56 16.46 9.16 12.83
CA SER A 56 16.30 9.53 11.43
C SER A 56 16.11 8.28 10.57
N GLY A 57 15.66 8.43 9.33
CA GLY A 57 15.34 7.30 8.48
C GLY A 57 14.22 7.61 7.49
N ASN A 58 14.00 6.69 6.57
CA ASN A 58 12.94 6.80 5.58
C ASN A 58 12.27 5.45 5.38
N ALA A 59 10.99 5.46 5.03
CA ALA A 59 10.30 4.28 4.56
C ALA A 59 9.45 4.58 3.35
N ILE A 60 9.23 3.56 2.54
CA ILE A 60 8.34 3.58 1.40
C ILE A 60 7.58 2.26 1.39
N ALA A 61 6.28 2.35 1.13
CA ALA A 61 5.45 1.21 0.79
C ALA A 61 4.67 1.55 -0.47
N SER A 62 4.62 0.64 -1.44
CA SER A 62 3.72 0.77 -2.59
C SER A 62 3.09 -0.58 -2.87
N TRP A 63 1.78 -0.62 -3.11
CA TRP A 63 1.07 -1.88 -3.29
C TRP A 63 -0.21 -1.73 -4.10
N THR A 64 -0.66 -2.84 -4.65
CA THR A 64 -1.97 -2.97 -5.28
C THR A 64 -3.01 -3.45 -4.27
N GLU A 65 -4.14 -2.75 -4.14
CA GLU A 65 -5.31 -3.22 -3.39
C GLU A 65 -6.04 -4.31 -4.21
N ASN A 66 -6.19 -5.50 -3.60
CA ASN A 66 -6.82 -6.70 -4.18
C ASN A 66 -6.08 -7.36 -5.36
N PRO A 67 -6.31 -8.68 -5.60
CA PRO A 67 -5.82 -9.38 -6.78
C PRO A 67 -6.24 -8.67 -8.07
N LEU A 68 -5.29 -7.97 -8.69
CA LEU A 68 -5.42 -7.57 -10.09
C LEU A 68 -5.33 -8.84 -10.96
N ALA A 69 -6.00 -8.84 -12.11
CA ALA A 69 -5.85 -9.91 -13.10
C ALA A 69 -4.37 -10.10 -13.54
N SER A 70 -3.56 -9.04 -13.44
CA SER A 70 -2.12 -9.03 -13.67
C SER A 70 -1.28 -9.55 -12.50
N GLY A 71 -1.90 -9.94 -11.39
CA GLY A 71 -1.25 -10.32 -10.14
C GLY A 71 -1.03 -9.15 -9.17
N ASN A 72 -0.92 -9.48 -7.89
CA ASN A 72 -0.60 -8.52 -6.84
C ASN A 72 0.85 -8.06 -6.94
N GLN A 73 1.07 -6.78 -6.68
CA GLN A 73 2.41 -6.22 -6.56
C GLN A 73 2.51 -5.42 -5.26
N ALA A 74 3.67 -5.52 -4.62
CA ALA A 74 3.98 -4.71 -3.46
C ALA A 74 5.49 -4.54 -3.32
N PHE A 75 5.87 -3.41 -2.75
CA PHE A 75 7.21 -3.07 -2.34
C PHE A 75 7.16 -2.47 -0.95
N PHE A 76 8.12 -2.84 -0.11
CA PHE A 76 8.35 -2.18 1.17
C PHE A 76 9.84 -2.14 1.47
N ASN A 77 10.31 -0.96 1.82
CA ASN A 77 11.63 -0.73 2.37
C ASN A 77 11.54 0.32 3.47
N ALA A 78 12.12 0.03 4.63
CA ALA A 78 12.26 0.98 5.72
C ALA A 78 13.69 0.95 6.25
N ILE A 79 14.29 2.12 6.37
CA ILE A 79 15.60 2.34 6.98
C ILE A 79 15.40 3.24 8.19
N SER A 80 15.95 2.83 9.34
CA SER A 80 15.89 3.59 10.59
C SER A 80 17.27 3.62 11.25
N GLU A 81 17.73 4.82 11.57
CA GLU A 81 18.94 5.08 12.33
C GLU A 81 18.58 5.18 13.82
N VAL A 82 19.30 4.43 14.66
CA VAL A 82 19.11 4.33 16.11
C VAL A 82 20.48 4.39 16.79
N GLY A 83 20.86 5.56 17.27
CA GLY A 83 22.20 5.75 17.85
C GLY A 83 23.29 5.40 16.81
N PRO A 84 24.20 4.44 17.09
CA PRO A 84 25.20 3.99 16.13
C PRO A 84 24.69 2.93 15.13
N ASP A 85 23.48 2.40 15.35
CA ASP A 85 22.95 1.28 14.59
C ASP A 85 22.01 1.73 13.47
N ARG A 86 22.18 1.16 12.29
CA ARG A 86 21.28 1.27 11.14
C ARG A 86 20.48 -0.01 10.97
N PHE A 87 19.15 0.10 10.99
CA PHE A 87 18.26 -1.00 10.68
C PHE A 87 17.65 -0.83 9.30
N GLU A 88 17.46 -1.94 8.60
CA GLU A 88 16.75 -1.97 7.33
C GLU A 88 15.81 -3.17 7.22
N PHE A 89 14.58 -2.93 6.80
CA PHE A 89 13.53 -3.92 6.61
C PHE A 89 13.14 -3.95 5.15
N ARG A 90 13.24 -5.12 4.50
CA ARG A 90 12.95 -5.28 3.06
C ARG A 90 11.91 -6.35 2.85
N LEU A 91 10.83 -6.05 2.15
CA LEU A 91 9.97 -7.09 1.58
C LEU A 91 10.75 -7.83 0.49
N VAL A 92 10.92 -9.14 0.63
CA VAL A 92 11.66 -9.98 -0.32
C VAL A 92 10.75 -10.97 -1.06
N SER A 93 9.57 -11.25 -0.53
CA SER A 93 8.58 -12.10 -1.18
C SER A 93 7.18 -11.67 -0.74
N LEU A 94 6.34 -11.34 -1.72
CA LEU A 94 4.95 -10.96 -1.49
C LEU A 94 4.10 -12.20 -1.20
N GLY A 95 3.25 -12.13 -0.18
CA GLY A 95 2.18 -13.08 0.08
C GLY A 95 0.83 -12.57 -0.45
N SER A 96 0.32 -11.50 0.15
CA SER A 96 -0.96 -10.89 -0.23
C SER A 96 -1.00 -9.41 0.15
N THR A 97 -2.03 -8.70 -0.33
CA THR A 97 -2.28 -7.30 -0.02
C THR A 97 -3.76 -7.07 0.28
N THR A 98 -4.05 -6.00 1.01
CA THR A 98 -5.39 -5.43 1.20
C THR A 98 -5.30 -3.91 1.00
N ALA A 99 -6.40 -3.18 1.21
CA ALA A 99 -6.38 -1.72 1.26
C ALA A 99 -5.40 -1.15 2.30
N ASP A 100 -5.11 -1.89 3.37
CA ASP A 100 -4.37 -1.39 4.53
C ASP A 100 -3.07 -2.14 4.84
N GLN A 101 -2.85 -3.28 4.17
CA GLN A 101 -1.81 -4.21 4.57
C GLN A 101 -1.03 -4.79 3.39
N ILE A 102 0.26 -5.03 3.65
CA ILE A 102 1.13 -5.88 2.84
C ILE A 102 1.57 -7.05 3.71
N PHE A 103 1.27 -8.27 3.26
CA PHE A 103 1.71 -9.51 3.88
C PHE A 103 2.83 -10.12 3.05
N GLY A 104 3.88 -10.60 3.69
CA GLY A 104 4.96 -11.25 2.97
C GLY A 104 6.09 -11.73 3.85
N LYS A 105 7.24 -11.98 3.22
CA LYS A 105 8.49 -12.33 3.88
C LYS A 105 9.47 -11.17 3.78
N PHE A 106 10.22 -10.97 4.85
CA PHE A 106 11.10 -9.82 5.01
C PHE A 106 12.50 -10.26 5.37
N ASP A 107 13.48 -9.61 4.76
CA ASP A 107 14.86 -9.61 5.25
C ASP A 107 15.06 -8.39 6.15
N ILE A 108 15.82 -8.58 7.23
CA ILE A 108 16.19 -7.51 8.15
C ILE A 108 17.70 -7.43 8.23
N TYR A 109 18.22 -6.22 8.10
CA TYR A 109 19.64 -5.91 8.19
C TYR A 109 19.88 -4.98 9.38
N LYS A 110 21.00 -5.20 10.06
CA LYS A 110 21.57 -4.30 11.06
C LYS A 110 23.00 -3.98 10.65
N ASN A 111 23.32 -2.71 10.48
CA ASN A 111 24.64 -2.25 10.03
C ASN A 111 25.12 -2.98 8.76
N ASN A 112 24.22 -3.11 7.77
CA ASN A 112 24.43 -3.81 6.50
C ASN A 112 24.63 -5.34 6.60
N VAL A 113 24.53 -5.93 7.80
CA VAL A 113 24.57 -7.38 8.01
C VAL A 113 23.15 -7.92 8.12
N LYS A 114 22.82 -8.97 7.35
CA LYS A 114 21.52 -9.63 7.44
C LYS A 114 21.39 -10.37 8.77
N VAL A 115 20.44 -9.96 9.60
CA VAL A 115 20.18 -10.53 10.95
C VAL A 115 18.93 -11.39 11.01
N ALA A 116 18.01 -11.22 10.06
CA ALA A 116 16.87 -12.12 9.85
C ALA A 116 16.62 -12.28 8.35
N SER A 117 16.28 -13.49 7.91
CA SER A 117 16.03 -13.74 6.48
C SER A 117 14.67 -14.36 6.24
N ALA A 118 13.96 -13.79 5.25
CA ALA A 118 12.68 -14.23 4.75
C ALA A 118 11.66 -14.54 5.87
N ILE A 119 11.67 -13.74 6.94
CA ILE A 119 10.74 -13.93 8.06
C ILE A 119 9.35 -13.45 7.67
N PRO A 120 8.28 -14.18 8.03
CA PRO A 120 6.93 -13.72 7.75
C PRO A 120 6.62 -12.46 8.58
N GLY A 121 5.90 -11.52 7.98
CA GLY A 121 5.49 -10.29 8.64
C GLY A 121 4.41 -9.54 7.87
N THR A 122 3.96 -8.45 8.47
CA THR A 122 2.91 -7.60 7.94
C THR A 122 3.29 -6.14 8.11
N VAL A 123 3.12 -5.37 7.04
CA VAL A 123 3.05 -3.90 7.12
C VAL A 123 1.58 -3.52 7.21
N TYR A 124 1.21 -2.68 8.16
CA TYR A 124 -0.16 -2.34 8.56
C TYR A 124 -0.32 -0.84 8.80
N GLY A 125 -1.57 -0.34 8.67
CA GLY A 125 -1.89 1.07 8.81
C GLY A 125 -1.56 1.86 7.54
N LEU A 126 -1.45 1.19 6.40
CA LEU A 126 -1.07 1.81 5.13
C LEU A 126 -2.22 2.63 4.53
N SER A 127 -3.47 2.32 4.87
CA SER A 127 -4.65 3.07 4.42
C SER A 127 -4.86 4.39 5.16
N GLN A 128 -4.04 4.69 6.16
CA GLN A 128 -4.18 5.88 6.97
C GLN A 128 -3.78 7.16 6.21
N PRO A 129 -4.31 8.34 6.60
CA PRO A 129 -3.93 9.61 5.99
C PRO A 129 -2.49 10.04 6.36
N VAL A 130 -1.97 11.03 5.64
CA VAL A 130 -0.73 11.73 6.01
C VAL A 130 -0.84 12.28 7.44
N GLY A 131 0.22 12.09 8.24
CA GLY A 131 0.28 12.43 9.66
C GLY A 131 -0.07 11.26 10.59
N SER A 132 -0.68 10.18 10.09
CA SER A 132 -0.92 8.96 10.84
C SER A 132 0.28 8.01 10.82
N TYR A 133 0.27 6.99 11.69
CA TYR A 133 1.34 6.00 11.78
C TYR A 133 1.08 4.77 10.89
N PHE A 134 2.16 4.20 10.38
CA PHE A 134 2.19 2.82 9.86
C PHE A 134 3.15 1.99 10.72
N LYS A 135 3.05 0.66 10.61
CA LYS A 135 3.95 -0.27 11.31
C LYS A 135 4.21 -1.51 10.49
N PHE A 136 5.41 -2.05 10.61
CA PHE A 136 5.74 -3.43 10.30
C PHE A 136 5.88 -4.21 11.61
N TYR A 137 5.40 -5.44 11.62
CA TYR A 137 5.71 -6.44 12.65
C TYR A 137 5.97 -7.80 12.02
N SER A 138 6.96 -8.53 12.55
CA SER A 138 7.10 -9.96 12.22
C SER A 138 5.94 -10.76 12.82
N SER A 139 5.61 -11.92 12.25
CA SER A 139 4.52 -12.75 12.78
C SER A 139 4.74 -13.26 14.21
N THR A 140 6.00 -13.26 14.67
CA THR A 140 6.39 -13.60 16.05
C THR A 140 6.47 -12.37 16.96
N ASN A 141 6.17 -11.17 16.46
CA ASN A 141 6.30 -9.88 17.17
C ASN A 141 7.69 -9.63 17.77
N THR A 142 8.73 -10.23 17.20
CA THR A 142 10.12 -10.06 17.64
C THR A 142 10.82 -8.92 16.90
N TRP A 143 10.30 -8.51 15.74
CA TRP A 143 10.81 -7.41 14.95
C TRP A 143 9.70 -6.42 14.66
N HIS A 144 10.01 -5.13 14.76
CA HIS A 144 9.07 -4.04 14.49
C HIS A 144 9.81 -2.86 13.87
N VAL A 145 9.17 -2.16 12.94
CA VAL A 145 9.54 -0.79 12.56
C VAL A 145 8.28 0.03 12.33
N SER A 146 8.25 1.27 12.79
CA SER A 146 7.13 2.19 12.55
C SER A 146 7.60 3.59 12.21
N GLY A 147 6.71 4.36 11.60
CA GLY A 147 6.92 5.77 11.31
C GLY A 147 5.60 6.47 10.98
N TYR A 148 5.66 7.77 10.73
CA TYR A 148 4.52 8.54 10.25
C TYR A 148 4.49 8.58 8.73
N ILE A 149 3.31 8.46 8.16
CA ILE A 149 3.08 8.75 6.74
C ILE A 149 3.30 10.25 6.56
N THR A 150 4.28 10.63 5.77
CA THR A 150 4.59 12.03 5.47
C THR A 150 4.08 12.45 4.11
N ASP A 151 3.87 11.49 3.20
CA ASP A 151 3.28 11.71 1.89
C ASP A 151 2.55 10.46 1.39
N ARG A 152 1.59 10.64 0.48
CA ARG A 152 0.72 9.59 -0.04
C ARG A 152 0.32 9.85 -1.50
N LEU A 153 0.33 8.78 -2.30
CA LEU A 153 -0.13 8.74 -3.69
C LEU A 153 -1.12 7.58 -3.87
N ASP A 154 -2.27 7.85 -4.48
CA ASP A 154 -3.28 6.85 -4.81
C ASP A 154 -3.71 7.03 -6.28
N TYR A 155 -3.73 5.95 -7.08
CA TYR A 155 -4.08 6.00 -8.51
C TYR A 155 -4.62 4.68 -9.08
#